data_AF-A0A7M3VDC4-F1
#
_entry.id   AF-A0A7M3VDC4-F1
#
_cell.length_a   1.000
_cell.length_b   1.000
_cell.length_c   1.000
_cell.angle_alpha   90.00
_cell.angle_beta   90.00
_cell.angle_gamma   90.00
#
_symmetry.space_group_name_H-M   'P 1'
#
loop_
_entity.id
_entity.type
_entity.pdbx_description
1 polymer ?
#
loop_
_entity_poly.entity_id
_entity_poly.type
_entity_poly.pdbx_seq_one_letter_code
_entity_poly.pdbx_strand_id
1 'polypeptide(L)'
;DLVSLAQLDSSYLISDQTIHNTNLFVLFKSTQVKVKYESNTISFDTNNKPSYIVEFTNATNIGIKWTMVKKYQLDVPNVSTNLKAVLDSLLFEQPLTKYTLNSSLAKQKGKTQREVHLGSGQANQWRSMRNQHDLNNNPSPNASTGFKLDKGNAYRKLSESWPIYQPIDGTKQGKGKDSNQWQTEQSTAAGDAPSVTAGGGASGTFNKYLNTKQALASIGILFDDQTPRNVITQLYYTSTSKLAVTNNHIVVMGNSFLPSLWYWVVDRSATTDSSSKPTWFANTTLNWGEDKQKQFVENQLGYKNDSASNSHNFHSKSFTQPAYLISGIDSVNDQLIFSGFKAGSVGYDSSSSSSSSSSTKDQALAWSTTTSLDSKTGYRDLVTNDTGLNGPINGSFSIQDTFSFVVPYSGNHTNTENISGNGTIQTAYPVKKDEASTVMINSLINATPLNSYGDEGVGVFDALGLNYNFKSNQERLPSRTDQIFVYGIVSPNELRSAKSSADSTG
;
A
#
# COMPACT_ATOMS: atom_id res chain seq x y z
N ASP A 1 -23.80 -19.87 22.00
CA ASP A 1 -22.90 -18.70 21.92
C ASP A 1 -21.46 -19.18 21.82
N LEU A 2 -20.85 -19.13 20.63
CA LEU A 2 -19.49 -19.67 20.41
C LEU A 2 -18.40 -18.82 21.09
N VAL A 3 -18.63 -17.54 21.37
CA VAL A 3 -17.68 -16.69 22.11
C VAL A 3 -17.55 -17.20 23.55
N SER A 4 -18.70 -17.44 24.19
CA SER A 4 -18.75 -18.05 25.52
C SER A 4 -18.16 -19.46 25.53
N LEU A 5 -18.47 -20.32 24.53
CA LEU A 5 -17.88 -21.66 24.42
C LEU A 5 -16.36 -21.65 24.21
N ALA A 6 -15.82 -20.63 23.53
CA ALA A 6 -14.38 -20.40 23.36
C ALA A 6 -13.69 -19.86 24.63
N GLN A 7 -14.45 -19.63 25.70
CA GLN A 7 -13.98 -18.98 26.93
C GLN A 7 -13.34 -17.62 26.63
N LEU A 8 -14.00 -16.83 25.79
CA LEU A 8 -13.62 -15.47 25.46
C LEU A 8 -14.63 -14.50 26.09
N ASP A 9 -14.17 -13.34 26.53
CA ASP A 9 -15.04 -12.32 27.10
C ASP A 9 -15.91 -11.63 26.03
N SER A 10 -16.90 -10.85 26.48
CA SER A 10 -17.90 -10.19 25.62
C SER A 10 -17.34 -9.20 24.60
N SER A 11 -16.06 -8.80 24.69
CA SER A 11 -15.47 -7.91 23.68
C SER A 11 -15.18 -8.61 22.36
N TYR A 12 -15.14 -9.94 22.36
CA TYR A 12 -14.86 -10.76 21.18
C TYR A 12 -16.10 -10.97 20.32
N LEU A 13 -15.87 -10.95 19.01
CA LEU A 13 -16.87 -11.20 17.98
C LEU A 13 -16.33 -12.24 17.01
N ILE A 14 -17.23 -12.99 16.37
CA ILE A 14 -16.88 -13.86 15.25
C ILE A 14 -16.53 -12.98 14.04
N SER A 15 -15.33 -13.16 13.51
CA SER A 15 -14.79 -12.47 12.34
C SER A 15 -15.05 -13.26 11.06
N ASP A 16 -14.84 -14.58 11.12
CA ASP A 16 -15.02 -15.52 10.01
C ASP A 16 -15.22 -16.95 10.53
N GLN A 17 -15.77 -17.84 9.71
CA GLN A 17 -15.97 -19.25 10.07
C GLN A 17 -15.94 -20.16 8.83
N THR A 18 -15.38 -21.37 8.98
CA THR A 18 -15.31 -22.37 7.91
C THR A 18 -15.41 -23.79 8.44
N ILE A 19 -15.79 -24.75 7.58
CA ILE A 19 -15.91 -26.18 7.92
C ILE A 19 -14.75 -26.94 7.30
N HIS A 20 -14.06 -27.75 8.09
CA HIS A 20 -13.01 -28.63 7.60
C HIS A 20 -13.00 -29.94 8.42
N ASN A 21 -12.94 -31.08 7.73
CA ASN A 21 -13.01 -32.42 8.34
C ASN A 21 -14.15 -32.54 9.37
N THR A 22 -15.35 -32.08 9.00
CA THR A 22 -16.59 -32.04 9.82
C THR A 22 -16.57 -31.11 11.05
N ASN A 23 -15.43 -30.53 11.39
CA ASN A 23 -15.29 -29.57 12.47
C ASN A 23 -15.51 -28.14 11.97
N LEU A 24 -16.00 -27.28 12.87
CA LEU A 24 -16.18 -25.86 12.64
C LEU A 24 -14.97 -25.09 13.16
N PHE A 25 -14.31 -24.34 12.30
CA PHE A 25 -13.22 -23.43 12.65
C PHE A 25 -13.75 -22.00 12.66
N VAL A 26 -13.49 -21.27 13.73
CA VAL A 26 -14.00 -19.90 13.92
C VAL A 26 -12.87 -18.97 14.30
N LEU A 27 -12.79 -17.84 13.59
CA LEU A 27 -11.87 -16.75 13.89
C LEU A 27 -12.58 -15.72 14.75
N PHE A 28 -12.00 -15.38 15.89
CA PHE A 28 -12.50 -14.36 16.83
C PHE A 28 -11.53 -13.20 16.94
N LYS A 29 -12.07 -11.98 17.05
CA LYS A 29 -11.29 -10.76 17.32
C LYS A 29 -12.01 -9.85 18.31
N SER A 30 -11.25 -9.13 19.12
CA SER A 30 -11.78 -8.27 20.17
C SER A 30 -11.88 -6.81 19.74
N THR A 31 -13.00 -6.16 20.03
CA THR A 31 -13.18 -4.71 19.87
C THR A 31 -12.35 -3.90 20.88
N GLN A 32 -11.79 -4.54 21.91
CA GLN A 32 -10.97 -3.90 22.93
C GLN A 32 -9.45 -4.07 22.69
N VAL A 33 -9.02 -4.68 21.58
CA VAL A 33 -7.60 -4.83 21.29
C VAL A 33 -6.88 -3.49 21.15
N LYS A 34 -5.72 -3.36 21.79
CA LYS A 34 -4.82 -2.22 21.66
C LYS A 34 -3.41 -2.74 21.41
N VAL A 35 -2.76 -2.19 20.39
CA VAL A 35 -1.40 -2.55 19.97
C VAL A 35 -0.56 -1.28 19.96
N LYS A 36 0.73 -1.40 20.31
CA LYS A 36 1.70 -0.32 20.37
C LYS A 36 2.84 -0.57 19.39
N TYR A 37 3.38 0.51 18.87
CA TYR A 37 4.69 0.54 18.24
C TYR A 37 5.57 1.47 19.07
N GLU A 38 6.32 0.89 20.01
CA GLU A 38 7.15 1.60 20.99
C GLU A 38 8.50 0.87 21.11
N SER A 39 9.56 1.64 21.35
CA SER A 39 10.93 1.10 21.47
C SER A 39 11.29 0.13 20.34
N ASN A 40 10.71 0.36 19.15
CA ASN A 40 10.96 -0.38 17.93
C ASN A 40 10.46 -1.85 17.94
N THR A 41 9.45 -2.14 18.75
CA THR A 41 8.74 -3.42 18.75
C THR A 41 7.25 -3.21 18.58
N ILE A 42 6.55 -4.23 18.06
CA ILE A 42 5.10 -4.27 18.03
C ILE A 42 4.65 -5.15 19.20
N SER A 43 3.78 -4.63 20.06
CA SER A 43 3.33 -5.34 21.27
C SER A 43 1.89 -4.99 21.61
N PHE A 44 1.20 -5.87 22.34
CA PHE A 44 -0.10 -5.55 22.91
C PHE A 44 0.06 -4.56 24.07
N ASP A 45 -0.93 -3.67 24.25
CA ASP A 45 -1.04 -2.85 25.45
C ASP A 45 -1.56 -3.68 26.64
N THR A 46 -1.48 -3.14 27.85
CA THR A 46 -1.97 -3.78 29.09
C THR A 46 -3.41 -4.32 28.93
N ASN A 47 -3.64 -5.56 29.37
CA ASN A 47 -4.85 -6.36 29.13
C ASN A 47 -5.01 -6.90 27.69
N ASN A 48 -3.95 -7.53 27.17
CA ASN A 48 -3.87 -8.17 25.86
C ASN A 48 -5.18 -8.84 25.41
N LYS A 49 -5.69 -8.45 24.24
CA LYS A 49 -6.83 -9.09 23.57
C LYS A 49 -6.46 -9.57 22.16
N PRO A 50 -5.54 -10.55 22.03
CA PRO A 50 -5.17 -11.10 20.73
C PRO A 50 -6.38 -11.77 20.06
N SER A 51 -6.34 -11.90 18.75
CA SER A 51 -7.33 -12.70 18.01
C SER A 51 -7.07 -14.19 18.21
N TYR A 52 -8.10 -15.01 18.10
CA TYR A 52 -8.02 -16.46 18.27
C TYR A 52 -8.68 -17.21 17.14
N ILE A 53 -8.14 -18.39 16.80
CA ILE A 53 -8.84 -19.40 16.03
C ILE A 53 -9.25 -20.52 16.98
N VAL A 54 -10.49 -21.00 16.87
CA VAL A 54 -10.98 -22.11 17.68
C VAL A 54 -11.60 -23.17 16.78
N GLU A 55 -11.18 -24.42 16.98
CA GLU A 55 -11.79 -25.61 16.38
C GLU A 55 -12.88 -26.14 17.32
N PHE A 56 -14.08 -26.36 16.77
CA PHE A 56 -15.22 -26.94 17.47
C PHE A 56 -15.67 -28.23 16.77
N THR A 57 -16.06 -29.22 17.57
CA THR A 57 -16.66 -30.46 17.08
C THR A 57 -18.06 -30.64 17.64
N ASN A 58 -18.93 -31.36 16.93
CA ASN A 58 -20.26 -31.73 17.42
C ASN A 58 -20.16 -33.00 18.27
N ALA A 59 -20.38 -32.88 19.58
CA ALA A 59 -20.24 -33.98 20.53
C ALA A 59 -21.44 -34.94 20.57
N THR A 60 -22.42 -34.80 19.68
CA THR A 60 -23.65 -35.60 19.65
C THR A 60 -23.98 -36.09 18.25
N ASN A 61 -24.45 -37.34 18.14
CA ASN A 61 -24.97 -37.91 16.88
C ASN A 61 -26.40 -37.44 16.54
N ILE A 62 -27.13 -36.94 17.54
CA ILE A 62 -28.49 -36.40 17.40
C ILE A 62 -28.48 -35.00 18.00
N GLY A 63 -28.86 -33.99 17.21
CA GLY A 63 -28.77 -32.58 17.59
C GLY A 63 -27.35 -32.01 17.49
N ILE A 64 -27.19 -30.78 18.00
CA ILE A 64 -25.94 -30.02 17.92
C ILE A 64 -25.47 -29.64 19.31
N LYS A 65 -24.33 -30.18 19.73
CA LYS A 65 -23.61 -29.81 20.95
C LYS A 65 -22.15 -29.51 20.62
N TRP A 66 -21.90 -28.26 20.23
CA TRP A 66 -20.54 -27.78 19.97
C TRP A 66 -19.68 -27.89 21.23
N THR A 67 -18.47 -28.42 21.08
CA THR A 67 -17.46 -28.50 22.12
C THR A 67 -16.12 -28.07 21.54
N MET A 68 -15.38 -27.21 22.25
CA MET A 68 -14.06 -26.73 21.84
C MET A 68 -13.06 -27.90 21.81
N VAL A 69 -12.26 -27.97 20.74
CA VAL A 69 -11.21 -28.98 20.52
C VAL A 69 -9.83 -28.36 20.73
N LYS A 70 -9.53 -27.28 20.00
CA LYS A 70 -8.26 -26.55 20.08
C LYS A 70 -8.49 -25.04 19.96
N LYS A 71 -7.62 -24.27 20.60
CA LYS A 71 -7.62 -22.80 20.61
C LYS A 71 -6.20 -22.32 20.29
N TYR A 72 -6.09 -21.47 19.28
CA TYR A 72 -4.82 -20.94 18.78
C TYR A 72 -4.82 -19.42 18.89
N GLN A 73 -3.80 -18.85 19.53
CA GLN A 73 -3.65 -17.40 19.65
C GLN A 73 -2.87 -16.84 18.46
N LEU A 74 -3.33 -15.70 17.93
CA LEU A 74 -2.64 -14.94 16.88
C LEU A 74 -1.82 -13.81 17.50
N ASP A 75 -0.50 -14.01 17.64
CA ASP A 75 0.42 -13.03 18.21
C ASP A 75 0.74 -11.89 17.24
N VAL A 76 1.38 -10.84 17.75
CA VAL A 76 1.96 -9.76 16.95
C VAL A 76 3.21 -10.21 16.17
N PRO A 77 3.55 -9.54 15.05
CA PRO A 77 4.76 -9.85 14.27
C PRO A 77 6.08 -9.59 15.02
N ASN A 78 7.08 -10.43 14.76
CA ASN A 78 8.48 -10.10 15.03
C ASN A 78 8.95 -8.95 14.13
N VAL A 79 9.86 -8.12 14.64
CA VAL A 79 10.45 -7.00 13.88
C VAL A 79 11.97 -7.16 13.85
N SER A 80 12.55 -7.45 12.68
CA SER A 80 14.00 -7.50 12.50
C SER A 80 14.61 -6.10 12.44
N THR A 81 15.93 -5.98 12.63
CA THR A 81 16.66 -4.71 12.57
C THR A 81 16.47 -3.98 11.23
N ASN A 82 16.48 -4.71 10.11
CA ASN A 82 16.28 -4.12 8.78
C ASN A 82 14.84 -3.62 8.58
N LEU A 83 13.86 -4.39 9.06
CA LEU A 83 12.46 -4.00 8.94
C LEU A 83 12.16 -2.79 9.84
N LYS A 84 12.66 -2.81 11.09
CA LYS A 84 12.59 -1.68 12.03
C LYS A 84 13.02 -0.37 11.36
N ALA A 85 14.16 -0.37 10.67
CA ALA A 85 14.69 0.83 10.02
C ALA A 85 13.71 1.44 8.99
N VAL A 86 12.85 0.62 8.38
CA VAL A 86 11.77 1.08 7.51
C VAL A 86 10.56 1.54 8.33
N LEU A 87 10.14 0.75 9.34
CA LEU A 87 8.95 1.01 10.16
C LEU A 87 9.03 2.34 10.95
N ASP A 88 10.23 2.76 11.36
CA ASP A 88 10.44 4.00 12.14
C ASP A 88 9.93 5.27 11.43
N SER A 89 9.95 5.25 10.09
CA SER A 89 9.48 6.35 9.24
C SER A 89 8.38 5.92 8.27
N LEU A 90 7.80 4.73 8.45
CA LEU A 90 6.74 4.24 7.57
C LEU A 90 5.44 5.02 7.80
N LEU A 91 4.87 5.52 6.71
CA LEU A 91 3.61 6.25 6.71
C LEU A 91 2.48 5.48 6.03
N PHE A 92 1.26 5.62 6.55
CA PHE A 92 0.07 4.99 6.00
C PHE A 92 -1.03 6.01 5.73
N GLU A 93 -1.58 6.00 4.51
CA GLU A 93 -2.74 6.79 4.14
C GLU A 93 -3.97 6.36 4.97
N GLN A 94 -4.80 7.33 5.37
CA GLN A 94 -6.09 7.04 6.00
C GLN A 94 -6.97 6.19 5.08
N PRO A 95 -7.76 5.26 5.63
CA PRO A 95 -8.51 4.28 4.84
C PRO A 95 -9.52 4.93 3.89
N LEU A 96 -9.67 4.32 2.72
CA LEU A 96 -10.78 4.61 1.80
C LEU A 96 -12.10 4.23 2.48
N THR A 97 -13.12 5.06 2.31
CA THR A 97 -14.46 4.80 2.84
C THR A 97 -15.49 4.84 1.72
N LYS A 98 -16.72 4.40 2.02
CA LYS A 98 -17.88 4.49 1.13
C LYS A 98 -18.13 5.91 0.59
N TYR A 99 -17.66 6.95 1.28
CA TYR A 99 -17.93 8.36 0.96
C TYR A 99 -16.70 9.10 0.45
N THR A 100 -15.56 8.43 0.30
CA THR A 100 -14.35 9.07 -0.21
C THR A 100 -14.52 9.41 -1.69
N LEU A 101 -14.30 10.67 -2.05
CA LEU A 101 -14.49 11.17 -3.41
C LEU A 101 -13.19 11.01 -4.24
N ASN A 102 -13.31 11.05 -5.56
CA ASN A 102 -12.14 11.16 -6.44
C ASN A 102 -11.29 12.38 -6.07
N SER A 103 -11.92 13.51 -5.78
CA SER A 103 -11.26 14.73 -5.33
C SER A 103 -10.65 14.60 -3.93
N SER A 104 -11.19 13.74 -3.05
CA SER A 104 -10.57 13.43 -1.76
C SER A 104 -9.25 12.67 -1.93
N LEU A 105 -9.22 11.73 -2.89
CA LEU A 105 -8.02 10.95 -3.20
C LEU A 105 -6.94 11.77 -3.90
N ALA A 106 -7.35 12.71 -4.76
CA ALA A 106 -6.46 13.59 -5.52
C ALA A 106 -5.50 14.36 -4.61
N LYS A 107 -4.24 14.42 -5.02
CA LYS A 107 -3.17 15.16 -4.32
C LYS A 107 -2.49 16.11 -5.28
N GLN A 108 -1.97 17.22 -4.75
CA GLN A 108 -1.26 18.19 -5.59
C GLN A 108 -0.12 17.50 -6.34
N LYS A 109 -0.07 17.72 -7.66
CA LYS A 109 1.00 17.23 -8.51
C LYS A 109 2.37 17.67 -7.97
N GLY A 110 3.31 16.73 -7.97
CA GLY A 110 4.70 16.96 -7.59
C GLY A 110 5.49 17.73 -8.66
N LYS A 111 6.79 17.87 -8.40
CA LYS A 111 7.75 18.46 -9.34
C LYS A 111 7.78 17.70 -10.67
N THR A 112 8.23 18.36 -11.73
CA THR A 112 8.57 17.67 -12.97
C THR A 112 9.97 17.07 -12.92
N GLN A 113 10.25 16.08 -13.76
CA GLN A 113 11.56 15.44 -13.84
C GLN A 113 12.70 16.44 -14.05
N ARG A 114 12.49 17.45 -14.90
CA ARG A 114 13.44 18.54 -15.10
C ARG A 114 13.65 19.40 -13.86
N GLU A 115 12.59 19.76 -13.16
CA GLU A 115 12.69 20.59 -11.95
C GLU A 115 13.50 19.90 -10.85
N VAL A 116 13.38 18.58 -10.73
CA VAL A 116 14.16 17.77 -9.79
C VAL A 116 15.64 17.75 -10.16
N HIS A 117 15.97 17.38 -11.40
CA HIS A 117 17.37 17.13 -11.78
C HIS A 117 18.13 18.41 -12.13
N LEU A 118 17.49 19.40 -12.78
CA LEU A 118 18.13 20.62 -13.27
C LEU A 118 17.80 21.85 -12.42
N GLY A 119 16.69 21.85 -11.69
CA GLY A 119 16.18 23.03 -10.97
C GLY A 119 15.23 23.91 -11.79
N SER A 120 14.79 25.01 -11.17
CA SER A 120 13.85 25.96 -11.78
C SER A 120 14.47 26.72 -12.96
N GLY A 121 13.67 27.00 -13.99
CA GLY A 121 14.06 27.83 -15.14
C GLY A 121 14.88 27.14 -16.25
N GLN A 122 15.21 25.84 -16.11
CA GLN A 122 16.13 25.14 -17.03
C GLN A 122 15.48 24.47 -18.26
N ALA A 123 14.33 24.98 -18.73
CA ALA A 123 13.52 24.31 -19.76
C ALA A 123 14.29 24.01 -21.06
N ASN A 124 15.07 24.97 -21.55
CA ASN A 124 15.79 24.85 -22.81
C ASN A 124 17.09 24.04 -22.70
N GLN A 125 17.53 23.70 -21.48
CA GLN A 125 18.80 22.99 -21.24
C GLN A 125 18.62 21.47 -21.08
N TRP A 126 17.38 20.96 -21.14
CA TRP A 126 17.10 19.53 -20.96
C TRP A 126 17.91 18.64 -21.88
N ARG A 127 17.93 18.96 -23.18
CA ARG A 127 18.62 18.12 -24.19
C ARG A 127 20.13 18.05 -23.96
N SER A 128 20.75 19.13 -23.49
CA SER A 128 22.19 19.20 -23.24
C SER A 128 22.60 18.60 -21.89
N MET A 129 21.70 18.57 -20.90
CA MET A 129 22.05 18.17 -19.52
C MET A 129 21.53 16.81 -19.10
N ARG A 130 20.46 16.27 -19.71
CA ARG A 130 19.85 14.99 -19.29
C ARG A 130 20.84 13.82 -19.20
N ASN A 131 21.88 13.82 -20.04
CA ASN A 131 22.91 12.79 -20.06
C ASN A 131 23.77 12.77 -18.77
N GLN A 132 23.96 13.91 -18.12
CA GLN A 132 24.72 14.01 -16.85
C GLN A 132 23.96 13.40 -15.65
N HIS A 133 22.66 13.15 -15.83
CA HIS A 133 21.76 12.62 -14.82
C HIS A 133 21.21 11.23 -15.21
N ASP A 134 21.90 10.51 -16.10
CA ASP A 134 21.52 9.17 -16.54
C ASP A 134 20.10 9.09 -17.16
N LEU A 135 19.67 10.21 -17.77
CA LEU A 135 18.38 10.37 -18.46
C LEU A 135 18.61 10.53 -19.98
N ASN A 136 19.59 9.79 -20.51
CA ASN A 136 19.94 9.83 -21.93
C ASN A 136 18.70 9.58 -22.80
N ASN A 137 18.53 10.41 -23.83
CA ASN A 137 17.42 10.31 -24.80
C ASN A 137 16.00 10.46 -24.24
N ASN A 138 15.83 10.69 -22.93
CA ASN A 138 14.51 10.84 -22.32
C ASN A 138 13.73 12.05 -22.92
N PRO A 139 12.53 11.83 -23.48
CA PRO A 139 11.77 12.87 -24.17
C PRO A 139 10.88 13.71 -23.23
N SER A 140 10.88 13.43 -21.92
CA SER A 140 9.78 13.84 -21.03
C SER A 140 10.23 14.70 -19.83
N PRO A 141 10.79 15.91 -20.06
CA PRO A 141 11.22 16.80 -18.97
C PRO A 141 10.08 17.23 -18.04
N ASN A 142 8.85 17.17 -18.52
CA ASN A 142 7.64 17.60 -17.81
C ASN A 142 6.87 16.42 -17.16
N ALA A 143 7.38 15.19 -17.26
CA ALA A 143 6.80 14.04 -16.55
C ALA A 143 6.82 14.30 -15.04
N SER A 144 5.72 13.99 -14.34
CA SER A 144 5.64 14.20 -12.89
C SER A 144 6.54 13.21 -12.15
N THR A 145 7.15 13.68 -11.06
CA THR A 145 7.90 12.83 -10.14
C THR A 145 7.07 12.31 -8.98
N GLY A 146 5.78 12.67 -8.89
CA GLY A 146 4.84 12.13 -7.91
C GLY A 146 3.85 13.16 -7.40
N PHE A 147 3.60 13.18 -6.10
CA PHE A 147 2.58 14.04 -5.48
C PHE A 147 3.03 14.57 -4.12
N LYS A 148 2.58 15.78 -3.76
CA LYS A 148 2.94 16.41 -2.50
C LYS A 148 2.19 15.79 -1.31
N LEU A 149 2.82 15.83 -0.14
CA LEU A 149 2.32 15.28 1.13
C LEU A 149 2.04 16.37 2.18
N ASP A 150 2.01 17.64 1.79
CA ASP A 150 1.65 18.79 2.63
C ASP A 150 0.12 19.02 2.69
N LYS A 151 -0.62 18.41 1.77
CA LYS A 151 -2.07 18.48 1.61
C LYS A 151 -2.67 17.09 1.37
N GLY A 152 -3.99 17.01 1.35
CA GLY A 152 -4.72 15.79 1.04
C GLY A 152 -4.92 14.87 2.23
N ASN A 153 -5.31 13.64 1.92
CA ASN A 153 -5.55 12.55 2.88
C ASN A 153 -4.40 12.40 3.87
N ALA A 154 -4.74 12.20 5.14
CA ALA A 154 -3.80 12.04 6.22
C ALA A 154 -2.90 10.82 6.00
N TYR A 155 -1.58 11.01 6.09
CA TYR A 155 -0.59 9.94 6.23
C TYR A 155 -0.07 9.92 7.66
N ARG A 156 -0.07 8.75 8.30
CA ARG A 156 0.25 8.60 9.73
C ARG A 156 1.25 7.49 9.97
N LYS A 157 2.10 7.67 10.99
CA LYS A 157 2.99 6.62 11.49
C LYS A 157 2.20 5.53 12.21
N LEU A 158 2.82 4.38 12.43
CA LEU A 158 2.24 3.25 13.18
C LEU A 158 1.68 3.64 14.56
N SER A 159 2.38 4.52 15.28
CA SER A 159 2.01 4.99 16.62
C SER A 159 1.02 6.16 16.64
N GLU A 160 0.78 6.80 15.50
CA GLU A 160 -0.17 7.90 15.38
C GLU A 160 -1.59 7.38 15.05
N SER A 161 -2.60 8.25 15.18
CA SER A 161 -3.99 7.94 14.81
C SER A 161 -4.44 8.71 13.56
N TRP A 162 -5.25 8.06 12.72
CA TRP A 162 -5.93 8.73 11.62
C TRP A 162 -7.07 9.64 12.14
N PRO A 163 -7.41 10.70 11.39
CA PRO A 163 -8.59 11.52 11.69
C PRO A 163 -9.88 10.87 11.22
N ILE A 164 -11.01 11.31 11.78
CA ILE A 164 -12.36 10.98 11.28
C ILE A 164 -12.80 11.85 10.09
N TYR A 165 -11.98 12.82 9.71
CA TYR A 165 -12.27 13.78 8.67
C TYR A 165 -11.53 13.41 7.38
N GLN A 166 -12.22 13.54 6.24
CA GLN A 166 -11.64 13.40 4.90
C GLN A 166 -11.81 14.71 4.13
N PRO A 167 -10.78 15.23 3.45
CA PRO A 167 -10.92 16.44 2.63
C PRO A 167 -11.87 16.17 1.45
N ILE A 168 -12.73 17.14 1.10
CA ILE A 168 -13.55 17.05 -0.12
C ILE A 168 -12.66 17.21 -1.35
N ASP A 169 -11.69 18.12 -1.31
CA ASP A 169 -10.66 18.32 -2.34
C ASP A 169 -9.27 18.23 -1.70
N GLY A 170 -8.62 17.07 -1.83
CA GLY A 170 -7.30 16.78 -1.30
C GLY A 170 -6.16 17.56 -1.96
N THR A 171 -6.42 18.25 -3.08
CA THR A 171 -5.45 19.18 -3.66
C THR A 171 -5.39 20.50 -2.88
N LYS A 172 -6.37 20.81 -2.02
CA LYS A 172 -6.46 22.08 -1.29
C LYS A 172 -6.57 21.91 0.23
N GLN A 173 -7.44 21.01 0.66
CA GLN A 173 -7.69 20.69 2.07
C GLN A 173 -6.83 19.51 2.54
N GLY A 174 -6.87 19.24 3.85
CA GLY A 174 -6.05 18.22 4.49
C GLY A 174 -4.60 18.68 4.70
N LYS A 175 -3.84 17.83 5.37
CA LYS A 175 -2.45 18.10 5.77
C LYS A 175 -1.49 16.97 5.42
N GLY A 176 -1.94 15.97 4.65
CA GLY A 176 -1.08 14.86 4.25
C GLY A 176 -0.35 14.23 5.45
N LYS A 177 0.98 14.21 5.39
CA LYS A 177 1.84 13.67 6.45
C LYS A 177 2.11 14.63 7.61
N ASP A 178 1.74 15.90 7.51
CA ASP A 178 2.02 16.91 8.54
C ASP A 178 1.03 16.80 9.71
N SER A 179 1.31 15.85 10.62
CA SER A 179 0.50 15.58 11.81
C SER A 179 0.48 16.78 12.78
N ASN A 180 1.52 17.61 12.80
CA ASN A 180 1.61 18.80 13.64
C ASN A 180 0.66 19.90 13.15
N GLN A 181 0.72 20.25 11.85
CA GLN A 181 -0.23 21.23 11.29
C GLN A 181 -1.67 20.72 11.29
N TRP A 182 -1.87 19.39 11.25
CA TRP A 182 -3.20 18.81 11.39
C TRP A 182 -3.83 19.14 12.75
N GLN A 183 -3.07 19.18 13.85
CA GLN A 183 -3.62 19.53 15.17
C GLN A 183 -4.24 20.95 15.16
N THR A 184 -3.68 21.88 14.41
CA THR A 184 -4.25 23.22 14.22
C THR A 184 -5.44 23.22 13.24
N GLU A 185 -5.37 22.42 12.17
CA GLU A 185 -6.45 22.31 11.16
C GLU A 185 -7.68 21.55 11.69
N GLN A 186 -7.51 20.69 12.69
CA GLN A 186 -8.55 19.80 13.22
C GLN A 186 -9.78 20.57 13.71
N SER A 187 -9.60 21.75 14.32
CA SER A 187 -10.70 22.60 14.76
C SER A 187 -11.51 23.15 13.58
N THR A 188 -10.83 23.48 12.46
CA THR A 188 -11.49 23.90 11.22
C THR A 188 -12.30 22.76 10.61
N ALA A 189 -11.73 21.55 10.58
CA ALA A 189 -12.45 20.37 10.10
C ALA A 189 -13.67 20.02 10.98
N ALA A 190 -13.52 20.11 12.31
CA ALA A 190 -14.61 19.86 13.25
C ALA A 190 -15.73 20.91 13.17
N GLY A 191 -15.38 22.18 12.92
CA GLY A 191 -16.36 23.26 12.72
C GLY A 191 -17.12 23.12 11.39
N ASP A 192 -16.45 22.67 10.32
CA ASP A 192 -17.08 22.45 9.01
C ASP A 192 -17.94 21.18 8.98
N ALA A 193 -17.44 20.08 9.57
CA ALA A 193 -18.03 18.75 9.50
C ALA A 193 -18.26 18.13 10.90
N PRO A 194 -19.07 18.75 11.78
CA PRO A 194 -19.29 18.24 13.13
C PRO A 194 -19.90 16.83 13.13
N SER A 195 -19.53 16.02 14.13
CA SER A 195 -20.22 14.76 14.41
C SER A 195 -21.64 15.04 14.91
N VAL A 196 -22.61 14.21 14.51
CA VAL A 196 -23.98 14.29 15.04
C VAL A 196 -23.99 13.84 16.51
N THR A 197 -24.56 14.67 17.40
CA THR A 197 -24.88 14.30 18.78
C THR A 197 -26.32 13.82 18.89
N ALA A 198 -26.55 12.71 19.61
CA ALA A 198 -27.89 12.19 19.82
C ALA A 198 -28.76 13.24 20.54
N GLY A 199 -29.83 13.71 19.89
CA GLY A 199 -30.79 14.66 20.45
C GLY A 199 -30.59 16.14 20.10
N GLY A 200 -29.58 16.50 19.30
CA GLY A 200 -29.34 17.89 18.87
C GLY A 200 -28.96 17.99 17.39
N GLY A 201 -29.54 18.95 16.67
CA GLY A 201 -29.19 19.24 15.30
C GLY A 201 -27.80 19.89 15.21
N ALA A 202 -26.74 19.10 15.09
CA ALA A 202 -25.44 19.62 14.68
C ALA A 202 -25.52 19.97 13.17
N SER A 203 -25.74 21.24 12.85
CA SER A 203 -25.76 21.74 11.47
C SER A 203 -24.35 22.11 11.03
N GLY A 204 -23.66 21.18 10.35
CA GLY A 204 -22.39 21.45 9.66
C GLY A 204 -22.59 22.10 8.29
N THR A 205 -21.52 22.70 7.76
CA THR A 205 -21.50 23.23 6.39
C THR A 205 -21.01 22.21 5.36
N PHE A 206 -20.10 21.31 5.76
CA PHE A 206 -19.51 20.26 4.91
C PHE A 206 -18.97 20.79 3.56
N ASN A 207 -18.34 21.96 3.57
CA ASN A 207 -17.80 22.62 2.38
C ASN A 207 -16.35 22.21 2.09
N LYS A 208 -15.62 21.72 3.10
CA LYS A 208 -14.18 21.43 3.03
C LYS A 208 -13.88 19.99 3.41
N TYR A 209 -14.60 19.43 4.38
CA TYR A 209 -14.36 18.12 4.94
C TYR A 209 -15.65 17.31 5.03
N LEU A 210 -15.50 16.00 4.91
CA LEU A 210 -16.49 15.00 5.26
C LEU A 210 -16.14 14.42 6.62
N ASN A 211 -17.14 14.22 7.48
CA ASN A 211 -16.99 13.41 8.69
C ASN A 211 -17.39 11.97 8.39
N THR A 212 -16.43 11.06 8.49
CA THR A 212 -16.61 9.66 8.09
C THR A 212 -16.54 8.69 9.27
N LYS A 213 -16.70 9.15 10.52
CA LYS A 213 -16.60 8.29 11.72
C LYS A 213 -17.43 7.00 11.62
N GLN A 214 -18.71 7.11 11.23
CA GLN A 214 -19.60 5.96 11.12
C GLN A 214 -19.17 5.02 9.99
N ALA A 215 -18.70 5.58 8.86
CA ALA A 215 -18.18 4.79 7.75
C ALA A 215 -16.89 4.05 8.15
N LEU A 216 -15.98 4.72 8.86
CA LEU A 216 -14.78 4.12 9.43
C LEU A 216 -15.12 2.99 10.40
N ALA A 217 -16.07 3.18 11.31
CA ALA A 217 -16.53 2.13 12.21
C ALA A 217 -17.10 0.93 11.44
N SER A 218 -17.85 1.16 10.36
CA SER A 218 -18.46 0.09 9.55
C SER A 218 -17.44 -0.79 8.82
N ILE A 219 -16.25 -0.27 8.52
CA ILE A 219 -15.15 -1.03 7.89
C ILE A 219 -14.16 -1.61 8.93
N GLY A 220 -14.48 -1.50 10.22
CA GLY A 220 -13.71 -2.10 11.30
C GLY A 220 -12.65 -1.20 11.94
N ILE A 221 -12.72 0.13 11.79
CA ILE A 221 -11.87 1.04 12.56
C ILE A 221 -12.35 1.07 14.02
N LEU A 222 -11.42 0.82 14.94
CA LEU A 222 -11.66 0.87 16.38
C LEU A 222 -11.43 2.27 16.93
N PHE A 223 -12.27 2.66 17.89
CA PHE A 223 -12.28 3.98 18.49
C PHE A 223 -12.14 3.90 20.01
N ASP A 224 -11.44 4.86 20.57
CA ASP A 224 -11.58 5.26 21.97
C ASP A 224 -12.47 6.52 21.96
N ASP A 225 -13.78 6.30 22.16
CA ASP A 225 -14.87 7.26 21.95
C ASP A 225 -14.94 7.85 20.52
N GLN A 226 -14.42 9.07 20.31
CA GLN A 226 -14.40 9.74 19.02
C GLN A 226 -13.08 9.55 18.26
N THR A 227 -12.01 9.17 18.95
CA THR A 227 -10.67 9.11 18.39
C THR A 227 -10.36 7.70 17.90
N PRO A 228 -10.02 7.49 16.62
CA PRO A 228 -9.51 6.21 16.17
C PRO A 228 -8.28 5.79 16.98
N ARG A 229 -8.19 4.51 17.36
CA ARG A 229 -6.93 3.96 17.89
C ARG A 229 -5.82 4.08 16.84
N ASN A 230 -4.57 4.01 17.31
CA ASN A 230 -3.39 4.17 16.45
C ASN A 230 -3.39 3.20 15.25
N VAL A 231 -2.63 3.56 14.21
CA VAL A 231 -2.57 2.80 12.95
C VAL A 231 -2.23 1.33 13.19
N ILE A 232 -1.25 1.02 14.04
CA ILE A 232 -0.85 -0.37 14.30
C ILE A 232 -1.97 -1.22 14.91
N THR A 233 -2.84 -0.65 15.76
CA THR A 233 -4.02 -1.35 16.27
C THR A 233 -5.01 -1.65 15.15
N GLN A 234 -5.25 -0.68 14.25
CA GLN A 234 -6.15 -0.89 13.11
C GLN A 234 -5.63 -1.97 12.16
N LEU A 235 -4.33 -1.94 11.86
CA LEU A 235 -3.68 -2.94 11.02
C LEU A 235 -3.78 -4.34 11.64
N TYR A 236 -3.55 -4.48 12.94
CA TYR A 236 -3.74 -5.77 13.63
C TYR A 236 -5.20 -6.25 13.54
N TYR A 237 -6.16 -5.42 13.95
CA TYR A 237 -7.58 -5.80 13.98
C TYR A 237 -8.15 -6.14 12.60
N THR A 238 -7.69 -5.47 11.56
CA THR A 238 -8.12 -5.72 10.17
C THR A 238 -7.38 -6.89 9.53
N SER A 239 -6.14 -7.19 9.95
CA SER A 239 -5.36 -8.35 9.47
C SER A 239 -5.91 -9.70 9.92
N THR A 240 -6.79 -9.76 10.92
CA THR A 240 -7.43 -11.00 11.43
C THR A 240 -8.89 -11.10 10.98
N SER A 241 -9.12 -11.08 9.66
CA SER A 241 -10.47 -10.95 9.08
C SER A 241 -10.97 -12.11 8.22
N LYS A 242 -10.08 -12.98 7.72
CA LYS A 242 -10.43 -14.10 6.84
C LYS A 242 -9.66 -15.34 7.24
N LEU A 243 -10.29 -16.51 7.12
CA LEU A 243 -9.76 -17.80 7.59
C LEU A 243 -9.89 -18.88 6.52
N ALA A 244 -8.80 -19.63 6.27
CA ALA A 244 -8.82 -20.86 5.48
C ALA A 244 -8.11 -22.00 6.22
N VAL A 245 -8.56 -23.25 6.01
CA VAL A 245 -8.10 -24.42 6.77
C VAL A 245 -7.75 -25.57 5.83
N THR A 246 -6.51 -26.05 5.92
CA THR A 246 -6.01 -27.26 5.26
C THR A 246 -5.79 -28.39 6.27
N ASN A 247 -5.38 -29.57 5.81
CA ASN A 247 -5.08 -30.69 6.70
C ASN A 247 -3.99 -30.37 7.73
N ASN A 248 -2.98 -29.58 7.36
CA ASN A 248 -1.85 -29.26 8.25
C ASN A 248 -1.85 -27.84 8.79
N HIS A 249 -2.48 -26.89 8.09
CA HIS A 249 -2.35 -25.47 8.41
C HIS A 249 -3.69 -24.79 8.54
N ILE A 250 -3.72 -23.74 9.34
CA ILE A 250 -4.77 -22.74 9.34
C ILE A 250 -4.13 -21.42 8.94
N VAL A 251 -4.71 -20.71 7.99
CA VAL A 251 -4.16 -19.46 7.47
C VAL A 251 -5.14 -18.32 7.69
N VAL A 252 -4.64 -17.19 8.18
CA VAL A 252 -5.42 -15.99 8.45
C VAL A 252 -4.85 -14.81 7.69
N MET A 253 -5.72 -14.11 6.96
CA MET A 253 -5.40 -12.89 6.23
C MET A 253 -6.39 -11.76 6.59
N GLY A 254 -6.04 -10.54 6.18
CA GLY A 254 -6.89 -9.39 6.43
C GLY A 254 -8.09 -9.26 5.49
N ASN A 255 -8.70 -8.08 5.54
CA ASN A 255 -9.87 -7.74 4.73
C ASN A 255 -9.50 -6.90 3.49
N SER A 256 -10.51 -6.50 2.73
CA SER A 256 -10.37 -5.72 1.50
C SER A 256 -10.44 -4.20 1.72
N PHE A 257 -10.65 -3.73 2.95
CA PHE A 257 -10.82 -2.31 3.26
C PHE A 257 -9.50 -1.62 3.62
N LEU A 258 -8.60 -2.32 4.33
CA LEU A 258 -7.31 -1.80 4.75
C LEU A 258 -6.17 -2.70 4.27
N PRO A 259 -4.99 -2.12 3.95
CA PRO A 259 -3.82 -2.91 3.60
C PRO A 259 -3.39 -3.83 4.74
N SER A 260 -3.11 -5.10 4.42
CA SER A 260 -2.52 -6.08 5.33
C SER A 260 -1.02 -6.17 5.08
N LEU A 261 -0.20 -6.04 6.13
CA LEU A 261 1.27 -6.13 6.06
C LEU A 261 1.81 -7.53 6.31
N TRP A 262 0.97 -8.38 6.90
CA TRP A 262 1.34 -9.73 7.31
C TRP A 262 0.13 -10.67 7.25
N TYR A 263 0.41 -11.96 7.35
CA TYR A 263 -0.58 -13.04 7.41
C TYR A 263 -0.09 -14.13 8.37
N TRP A 264 -1.00 -14.92 8.94
CA TRP A 264 -0.62 -16.03 9.83
C TRP A 264 -0.67 -17.36 9.10
N VAL A 265 0.33 -18.20 9.35
CA VAL A 265 0.27 -19.64 9.09
C VAL A 265 0.39 -20.35 10.44
N VAL A 266 -0.67 -21.02 10.86
CA VAL A 266 -0.75 -21.74 12.13
C VAL A 266 -0.66 -23.23 11.84
N ASP A 267 0.29 -23.93 12.46
CA ASP A 267 0.38 -25.38 12.38
C ASP A 267 -0.71 -26.01 13.25
N ARG A 268 -1.56 -26.86 12.65
CA ARG A 268 -2.63 -27.56 13.39
C ARG A 268 -2.11 -28.53 14.43
N SER A 269 -0.85 -28.96 14.31
CA SER A 269 -0.16 -29.80 15.30
C SER A 269 0.30 -29.02 16.54
N ALA A 270 0.29 -27.68 16.50
CA ALA A 270 0.66 -26.87 17.65
C ALA A 270 -0.22 -27.21 18.88
N THR A 271 0.40 -27.10 20.06
CA THR A 271 -0.27 -27.38 21.34
C THR A 271 -1.43 -26.40 21.56
N THR A 272 -2.41 -26.82 22.36
CA THR A 272 -3.48 -25.94 22.84
C THR A 272 -2.87 -24.70 23.50
N ASP A 273 -3.44 -23.52 23.22
CA ASP A 273 -2.98 -22.21 23.72
C ASP A 273 -1.60 -21.77 23.20
N SER A 274 -1.17 -22.31 22.05
CA SER A 274 0.03 -21.85 21.35
C SER A 274 -0.15 -20.43 20.78
N SER A 275 0.92 -19.62 20.89
CA SER A 275 1.00 -18.29 20.28
C SER A 275 1.67 -18.39 18.91
N SER A 276 0.94 -18.04 17.86
CA SER A 276 1.43 -18.10 16.48
C SER A 276 1.77 -16.72 15.96
N LYS A 277 3.01 -16.54 15.50
CA LYS A 277 3.49 -15.30 14.88
C LYS A 277 3.14 -15.23 13.40
N PRO A 278 2.91 -14.03 12.84
CA PRO A 278 2.63 -13.83 11.43
C PRO A 278 3.90 -13.63 10.58
N THR A 279 3.77 -13.88 9.28
CA THR A 279 4.77 -13.66 8.24
C THR A 279 4.52 -12.32 7.55
N TRP A 280 5.56 -11.50 7.37
CA TRP A 280 5.45 -10.23 6.63
C TRP A 280 5.35 -10.47 5.12
N PHE A 281 4.48 -9.72 4.45
CA PHE A 281 4.41 -9.70 2.98
C PHE A 281 5.70 -9.16 2.36
N ALA A 282 6.37 -8.20 3.02
CA ALA A 282 7.68 -7.70 2.64
C ALA A 282 8.77 -8.79 2.49
N ASN A 283 8.58 -9.95 3.14
CA ASN A 283 9.46 -11.13 3.04
C ASN A 283 8.91 -12.23 2.12
N THR A 284 7.71 -12.08 1.58
CA THR A 284 7.04 -13.09 0.75
C THR A 284 7.18 -12.71 -0.72
N THR A 285 8.20 -13.26 -1.39
CA THR A 285 8.40 -13.00 -2.82
C THR A 285 7.35 -13.74 -3.64
N LEU A 286 6.56 -12.98 -4.38
CA LEU A 286 5.58 -13.52 -5.33
C LEU A 286 6.17 -13.58 -6.74
N ASN A 287 5.68 -14.51 -7.55
CA ASN A 287 5.85 -14.46 -8.99
C ASN A 287 4.80 -13.50 -9.59
N TRP A 288 5.26 -12.40 -10.16
CA TRP A 288 4.39 -11.37 -10.78
C TRP A 288 4.00 -11.68 -12.22
N GLY A 289 4.39 -12.84 -12.75
CA GLY A 289 4.29 -13.24 -14.16
C GLY A 289 5.66 -13.26 -14.82
N GLU A 290 6.31 -12.10 -14.90
CA GLU A 290 7.67 -11.92 -15.43
C GLU A 290 8.54 -11.12 -14.43
N ASP A 291 9.86 -11.34 -14.45
CA ASP A 291 10.80 -10.65 -13.55
C ASP A 291 10.74 -9.12 -13.68
N LYS A 292 10.52 -8.60 -14.89
CA LYS A 292 10.35 -7.16 -15.10
C LYS A 292 9.13 -6.62 -14.36
N GLN A 293 8.02 -7.35 -14.29
CA GLN A 293 6.83 -6.91 -13.55
C GLN A 293 7.14 -6.75 -12.06
N LYS A 294 7.95 -7.67 -11.50
CA LYS A 294 8.47 -7.54 -10.13
C LYS A 294 9.36 -6.30 -9.99
N GLN A 295 10.27 -6.07 -10.93
CA GLN A 295 11.15 -4.89 -10.92
C GLN A 295 10.37 -3.57 -10.99
N PHE A 296 9.29 -3.48 -11.77
CA PHE A 296 8.43 -2.29 -11.81
C PHE A 296 7.89 -1.91 -10.44
N VAL A 297 7.42 -2.91 -9.69
CA VAL A 297 6.92 -2.70 -8.33
C VAL A 297 8.07 -2.29 -7.42
N GLU A 298 9.17 -3.05 -7.41
CA GLU A 298 10.28 -2.87 -6.47
C GLU A 298 11.05 -1.56 -6.70
N ASN A 299 11.29 -1.17 -7.95
CA ASN A 299 11.99 0.07 -8.29
C ASN A 299 11.22 1.32 -7.81
N GLN A 300 9.90 1.23 -7.68
CA GLN A 300 9.08 2.34 -7.19
C GLN A 300 8.86 2.31 -5.67
N LEU A 301 9.18 1.21 -4.96
CA LEU A 301 9.05 1.12 -3.49
C LEU A 301 9.97 2.10 -2.73
N GLY A 302 11.03 2.58 -3.36
CA GLY A 302 11.90 3.62 -2.81
C GLY A 302 13.26 3.73 -3.48
N TYR A 303 14.05 4.72 -3.06
CA TYR A 303 15.38 4.98 -3.59
C TYR A 303 16.41 4.03 -2.98
N LYS A 304 17.12 3.29 -3.83
CA LYS A 304 18.24 2.44 -3.41
C LYS A 304 19.55 3.16 -3.65
N ASN A 305 20.19 3.62 -2.57
CA ASN A 305 21.52 4.21 -2.60
C ASN A 305 22.30 3.84 -1.34
N ASP A 306 23.35 3.05 -1.52
CA ASP A 306 24.20 2.58 -0.41
C ASP A 306 25.03 3.72 0.23
N SER A 307 25.10 4.89 -0.42
CA SER A 307 25.83 6.06 0.09
C SER A 307 25.02 6.94 1.07
N ALA A 308 23.72 6.72 1.21
CA ALA A 308 22.84 7.53 2.07
C ALA A 308 22.62 6.83 3.43
N SER A 309 23.17 7.39 4.51
CA SER A 309 23.18 6.73 5.83
C SER A 309 21.81 6.57 6.48
N ASN A 310 20.88 7.50 6.25
CA ASN A 310 19.56 7.53 6.90
C ASN A 310 18.37 7.36 5.91
N SER A 311 18.65 6.87 4.70
CA SER A 311 17.62 6.65 3.66
C SER A 311 17.14 5.20 3.69
N HIS A 312 16.16 4.91 4.55
CA HIS A 312 15.66 3.56 4.77
C HIS A 312 14.21 3.44 4.27
N ASN A 313 14.03 2.59 3.26
CA ASN A 313 12.77 2.24 2.63
C ASN A 313 12.78 0.75 2.27
N PHE A 314 11.63 0.20 1.84
CA PHE A 314 11.54 -1.22 1.50
C PHE A 314 12.54 -1.64 0.42
N HIS A 315 12.70 -0.84 -0.65
CA HIS A 315 13.64 -1.16 -1.73
C HIS A 315 15.10 -1.12 -1.26
N SER A 316 15.51 -0.10 -0.50
CA SER A 316 16.88 0.03 0.00
C SER A 316 17.27 -1.05 1.00
N LYS A 317 16.28 -1.63 1.70
CA LYS A 317 16.46 -2.78 2.59
C LYS A 317 16.20 -4.13 1.92
N SER A 318 16.06 -4.16 0.59
CA SER A 318 15.86 -5.37 -0.22
C SER A 318 14.62 -6.19 0.16
N PHE A 319 13.57 -5.50 0.61
CA PHE A 319 12.24 -6.09 0.77
C PHE A 319 11.43 -5.98 -0.53
N THR A 320 10.43 -6.86 -0.68
CA THR A 320 9.47 -6.80 -1.80
C THR A 320 8.21 -6.04 -1.39
N GLN A 321 7.15 -6.10 -2.22
CA GLN A 321 5.86 -5.44 -1.98
C GLN A 321 5.34 -5.70 -0.54
N PRO A 322 5.15 -4.64 0.27
CA PRO A 322 4.93 -4.81 1.70
C PRO A 322 3.47 -5.03 2.11
N ALA A 323 2.49 -4.71 1.26
CA ALA A 323 1.09 -4.73 1.65
C ALA A 323 0.10 -5.07 0.53
N TYR A 324 -1.01 -5.69 0.89
CA TYR A 324 -2.08 -6.05 -0.04
C TYR A 324 -3.47 -5.76 0.56
N LEU A 325 -4.41 -5.37 -0.31
CA LEU A 325 -5.83 -5.30 -0.02
C LEU A 325 -6.44 -6.66 -0.38
N ILE A 326 -6.55 -7.55 0.60
CA ILE A 326 -6.89 -8.96 0.39
C ILE A 326 -8.38 -9.09 0.03
N SER A 327 -8.68 -9.72 -1.09
CA SER A 327 -10.05 -10.02 -1.51
C SER A 327 -10.65 -11.17 -0.69
N GLY A 328 -9.85 -12.21 -0.46
CA GLY A 328 -10.25 -13.37 0.31
C GLY A 328 -9.20 -14.47 0.27
N ILE A 329 -9.48 -15.53 1.01
CA ILE A 329 -8.64 -16.72 1.13
C ILE A 329 -9.54 -17.94 1.23
N ASP A 330 -9.17 -19.03 0.56
CA ASP A 330 -9.91 -20.29 0.60
C ASP A 330 -8.96 -21.48 0.41
N SER A 331 -9.48 -22.70 0.53
CA SER A 331 -8.69 -23.93 0.39
C SER A 331 -9.40 -25.00 -0.43
N VAL A 332 -8.67 -25.62 -1.35
CA VAL A 332 -9.13 -26.77 -2.16
C VAL A 332 -8.01 -27.79 -2.24
N ASN A 333 -8.29 -29.05 -1.91
CA ASN A 333 -7.32 -30.15 -2.00
C ASN A 333 -5.97 -29.86 -1.33
N ASP A 334 -6.00 -29.36 -0.09
CA ASP A 334 -4.82 -28.91 0.69
C ASP A 334 -3.99 -27.78 0.07
N GLN A 335 -4.45 -27.19 -1.03
CA GLN A 335 -3.90 -25.95 -1.55
C GLN A 335 -4.68 -24.77 -0.99
N LEU A 336 -3.98 -23.67 -0.76
CA LEU A 336 -4.57 -22.40 -0.37
C LEU A 336 -4.67 -21.48 -1.58
N ILE A 337 -5.80 -20.83 -1.79
CA ILE A 337 -6.01 -19.86 -2.85
C ILE A 337 -6.17 -18.49 -2.21
N PHE A 338 -5.44 -17.50 -2.69
CA PHE A 338 -5.60 -16.11 -2.26
C PHE A 338 -5.66 -15.18 -3.46
N SER A 339 -6.29 -14.02 -3.26
CA SER A 339 -6.22 -12.92 -4.21
C SER A 339 -6.41 -11.58 -3.52
N GLY A 340 -6.01 -10.52 -4.19
CA GLY A 340 -6.12 -9.16 -3.69
C GLY A 340 -5.50 -8.15 -4.62
N PHE A 341 -5.73 -6.88 -4.34
CA PHE A 341 -4.96 -5.82 -5.00
C PHE A 341 -3.64 -5.60 -4.26
N LYS A 342 -2.57 -5.36 -4.99
CA LYS A 342 -1.38 -4.71 -4.44
C LYS A 342 -1.84 -3.36 -3.86
N ALA A 343 -1.51 -3.09 -2.59
CA ALA A 343 -1.68 -1.74 -2.05
C ALA A 343 -0.57 -0.84 -2.58
N GLY A 344 -0.91 0.41 -2.91
CA GLY A 344 0.08 1.34 -3.43
C GLY A 344 1.22 1.56 -2.43
N SER A 345 2.47 1.55 -2.86
CA SER A 345 3.60 1.79 -1.97
C SER A 345 4.76 2.38 -2.75
N VAL A 346 5.29 3.49 -2.24
CA VAL A 346 6.34 4.27 -2.88
C VAL A 346 7.28 4.90 -1.86
N GLY A 347 8.42 5.39 -2.33
CA GLY A 347 9.31 6.25 -1.55
C GLY A 347 8.73 7.65 -1.36
N TYR A 348 9.09 8.34 -0.27
CA TYR A 348 8.82 9.76 -0.08
C TYR A 348 10.01 10.46 0.58
N ASP A 349 10.18 11.74 0.25
CA ASP A 349 11.25 12.56 0.79
C ASP A 349 10.87 13.18 2.14
N SER A 350 11.59 12.78 3.18
CA SER A 350 11.42 13.25 4.56
C SER A 350 12.49 14.26 4.98
N SER A 351 13.31 14.74 4.04
CA SER A 351 14.40 15.68 4.30
C SER A 351 13.93 16.94 5.03
N SER A 352 14.65 17.36 6.06
CA SER A 352 14.38 18.61 6.78
C SER A 352 15.32 19.72 6.32
N SER A 353 14.85 20.97 6.34
CA SER A 353 15.63 22.15 5.90
C SER A 353 16.85 22.45 6.77
N SER A 354 16.99 21.80 7.94
CA SER A 354 18.20 21.83 8.75
C SER A 354 19.31 20.90 8.26
N SER A 355 19.00 19.99 7.32
CA SER A 355 19.93 18.93 6.85
C SER A 355 20.15 18.89 5.33
N SER A 356 19.18 19.33 4.51
CA SER A 356 19.34 19.49 3.06
C SER A 356 18.21 20.33 2.44
N SER A 357 18.49 21.01 1.32
CA SER A 357 17.47 21.69 0.50
C SER A 357 17.06 20.81 -0.68
N SER A 358 16.56 19.61 -0.41
CA SER A 358 16.15 18.71 -1.50
C SER A 358 14.98 19.28 -2.29
N SER A 359 15.07 19.17 -3.61
CA SER A 359 14.03 19.63 -4.54
C SER A 359 12.70 18.90 -4.39
N THR A 360 12.72 17.68 -3.82
CA THR A 360 11.57 16.79 -3.64
C THR A 360 11.00 16.78 -2.23
N LYS A 361 11.46 17.66 -1.35
CA LYS A 361 11.02 17.72 0.06
C LYS A 361 9.49 17.65 0.19
N ASP A 362 9.02 16.83 1.14
CA ASP A 362 7.61 16.63 1.45
C ASP A 362 6.79 16.08 0.26
N GLN A 363 7.43 15.33 -0.63
CA GLN A 363 6.81 14.72 -1.82
C GLN A 363 6.96 13.19 -1.83
N ALA A 364 5.91 12.49 -2.24
CA ALA A 364 5.99 11.10 -2.66
C ALA A 364 6.61 10.98 -4.05
N LEU A 365 7.37 9.92 -4.28
CA LEU A 365 8.11 9.67 -5.52
C LEU A 365 7.45 8.52 -6.29
N ALA A 366 6.51 8.88 -7.17
CA ALA A 366 5.65 7.94 -7.89
C ALA A 366 5.48 8.41 -9.35
N TRP A 367 5.26 7.46 -10.27
CA TRP A 367 5.04 7.78 -11.68
C TRP A 367 4.26 6.70 -12.40
N SER A 368 3.61 7.09 -13.51
CA SER A 368 2.94 6.15 -14.42
C SER A 368 3.96 5.22 -15.07
N THR A 369 3.66 3.92 -15.03
CA THR A 369 4.45 2.87 -15.69
C THR A 369 3.74 2.30 -16.91
N THR A 370 2.73 2.97 -17.46
CA THR A 370 1.98 2.47 -18.61
C THR A 370 2.87 2.27 -19.84
N THR A 371 2.75 1.10 -20.48
CA THR A 371 3.48 0.67 -21.68
C THR A 371 3.39 1.68 -22.83
N SER A 372 4.49 1.96 -23.54
CA SER A 372 4.54 2.92 -24.66
C SER A 372 3.70 2.51 -25.88
N LEU A 373 3.31 3.50 -26.69
CA LEU A 373 2.47 3.29 -27.88
C LEU A 373 3.15 2.43 -28.96
N ASP A 374 4.47 2.54 -29.11
CA ASP A 374 5.25 1.79 -30.08
C ASP A 374 5.50 0.33 -29.69
N SER A 375 5.24 -0.05 -28.43
CA SER A 375 5.52 -1.38 -27.89
C SER A 375 4.99 -2.50 -28.80
N LYS A 376 5.76 -3.57 -28.97
CA LYS A 376 5.25 -4.78 -29.63
C LYS A 376 3.96 -5.24 -28.96
N THR A 377 3.01 -5.66 -29.79
CA THR A 377 1.71 -6.18 -29.36
C THR A 377 1.86 -7.59 -28.79
N GLY A 378 0.90 -8.03 -27.98
CA GLY A 378 0.93 -9.31 -27.29
C GLY A 378 1.37 -9.18 -25.83
N TYR A 379 0.68 -9.91 -24.94
CA TYR A 379 0.72 -9.72 -23.49
C TYR A 379 2.14 -9.62 -22.93
N ARG A 380 3.01 -10.58 -23.28
CA ARG A 380 4.38 -10.64 -22.75
C ARG A 380 5.21 -9.41 -23.12
N ASP A 381 5.16 -8.98 -24.38
CA ASP A 381 5.87 -7.78 -24.84
C ASP A 381 5.32 -6.51 -24.17
N LEU A 382 4.01 -6.44 -23.96
CA LEU A 382 3.38 -5.30 -23.30
C LEU A 382 3.82 -5.16 -21.84
N VAL A 383 3.85 -6.26 -21.07
CA VAL A 383 4.18 -6.22 -19.63
C VAL A 383 5.69 -6.18 -19.36
N THR A 384 6.51 -6.51 -20.35
CA THR A 384 7.99 -6.47 -20.26
C THR A 384 8.61 -5.26 -20.96
N ASN A 385 7.81 -4.30 -21.42
CA ASN A 385 8.30 -3.06 -22.00
C ASN A 385 9.01 -2.20 -20.93
N ASP A 386 10.14 -1.57 -21.27
CA ASP A 386 10.99 -0.83 -20.31
C ASP A 386 10.47 0.58 -19.96
N THR A 387 9.35 1.01 -20.56
CA THR A 387 8.77 2.35 -20.36
C THR A 387 8.46 2.63 -18.90
N GLY A 388 9.24 3.50 -18.28
CA GLY A 388 9.03 3.91 -16.89
C GLY A 388 9.59 2.94 -15.85
N LEU A 389 10.56 2.09 -16.20
CA LEU A 389 11.12 1.08 -15.30
C LEU A 389 11.84 1.65 -14.09
N ASN A 390 12.63 2.70 -14.28
CA ASN A 390 13.43 3.27 -13.21
C ASN A 390 13.01 4.70 -12.84
N GLY A 391 12.06 5.30 -13.58
CA GLY A 391 11.64 6.67 -13.34
C GLY A 391 10.59 7.20 -14.32
N PRO A 392 10.13 8.45 -14.14
CA PRO A 392 9.04 9.03 -14.92
C PRO A 392 9.33 9.13 -16.43
N ILE A 393 8.30 8.92 -17.25
CA ILE A 393 8.39 9.11 -18.70
C ILE A 393 7.05 9.49 -19.36
N ASN A 394 5.92 9.06 -18.82
CA ASN A 394 4.60 9.43 -19.32
C ASN A 394 4.24 10.87 -18.92
N GLY A 395 3.29 11.47 -19.63
CA GLY A 395 3.01 12.90 -19.60
C GLY A 395 1.84 13.25 -20.49
N SER A 396 2.00 14.19 -21.42
CA SER A 396 1.01 14.52 -22.44
C SER A 396 1.71 14.77 -23.77
N PHE A 397 1.26 14.10 -24.83
CA PHE A 397 1.87 14.07 -26.15
C PHE A 397 0.81 14.25 -27.22
N SER A 398 0.98 15.25 -28.08
CA SER A 398 0.16 15.41 -29.28
C SER A 398 0.63 14.48 -30.38
N ILE A 399 -0.29 13.75 -31.02
CA ILE A 399 0.00 12.77 -32.07
C ILE A 399 -0.97 13.04 -33.20
N GLN A 400 -0.46 13.59 -34.30
CA GLN A 400 -1.30 14.05 -35.42
C GLN A 400 -2.42 14.98 -34.93
N ASP A 401 -3.68 14.59 -35.11
CA ASP A 401 -4.91 15.29 -34.72
C ASP A 401 -5.48 14.82 -33.37
N THR A 402 -4.81 13.88 -32.69
CA THR A 402 -5.19 13.36 -31.37
C THR A 402 -4.08 13.57 -30.33
N PHE A 403 -4.27 13.01 -29.15
CA PHE A 403 -3.28 13.05 -28.06
C PHE A 403 -3.20 11.71 -27.33
N SER A 404 -2.13 11.55 -26.57
CA SER A 404 -1.92 10.44 -25.65
C SER A 404 -1.25 10.95 -24.39
N PHE A 405 -1.55 10.36 -23.24
CA PHE A 405 -0.79 10.58 -22.01
C PHE A 405 0.43 9.64 -21.89
N VAL A 406 0.46 8.59 -22.70
CA VAL A 406 1.54 7.61 -22.77
C VAL A 406 2.59 8.05 -23.78
N VAL A 407 3.87 7.83 -23.45
CA VAL A 407 4.99 8.15 -24.33
C VAL A 407 4.89 7.39 -25.66
N PRO A 408 5.06 8.06 -26.82
CA PRO A 408 4.93 7.39 -28.11
C PRO A 408 6.04 6.38 -28.42
N TYR A 409 7.23 6.57 -27.84
CA TYR A 409 8.44 5.85 -28.22
C TYR A 409 9.16 5.25 -27.00
N SER A 410 9.75 4.07 -27.21
CA SER A 410 10.62 3.36 -26.27
C SER A 410 11.87 2.81 -27.00
N GLY A 411 12.87 2.35 -26.26
CA GLY A 411 14.12 1.83 -26.86
C GLY A 411 14.89 2.94 -27.59
N ASN A 412 15.19 2.73 -28.88
CA ASN A 412 15.92 3.68 -29.72
C ASN A 412 15.00 4.50 -30.65
N HIS A 413 13.68 4.33 -30.55
CA HIS A 413 12.75 4.92 -31.50
C HIS A 413 12.56 6.44 -31.29
N THR A 414 12.46 7.17 -32.40
CA THR A 414 12.14 8.60 -32.44
C THR A 414 11.29 8.93 -33.67
N ASN A 415 10.62 10.08 -33.69
CA ASN A 415 9.79 10.51 -34.82
C ASN A 415 10.58 10.83 -36.11
N THR A 416 11.85 11.18 -35.98
CA THR A 416 12.79 11.18 -37.11
C THR A 416 13.37 9.78 -37.21
N GLU A 417 13.24 9.12 -38.37
CA GLU A 417 13.82 7.79 -38.65
C GLU A 417 15.19 7.65 -38.00
N ASN A 418 15.43 6.55 -37.28
CA ASN A 418 16.67 6.16 -36.58
C ASN A 418 17.90 6.92 -37.10
N ILE A 419 18.12 8.15 -36.63
CA ILE A 419 19.37 8.84 -36.90
C ILE A 419 20.36 8.03 -36.11
N SER A 420 21.26 7.34 -36.81
CA SER A 420 22.41 6.65 -36.25
C SER A 420 23.14 7.61 -35.30
N GLY A 421 22.82 7.54 -34.00
CA GLY A 421 23.17 8.56 -33.01
C GLY A 421 22.16 8.75 -31.86
N ASN A 422 20.87 8.44 -32.05
CA ASN A 422 19.89 8.43 -30.95
C ASN A 422 20.06 7.15 -30.13
N GLY A 423 20.75 7.26 -28.99
CA GLY A 423 20.92 6.16 -28.04
C GLY A 423 19.60 5.71 -27.42
N THR A 424 19.65 4.64 -26.64
CA THR A 424 18.48 4.11 -25.94
C THR A 424 17.91 5.14 -24.96
N ILE A 425 16.57 5.25 -24.89
CA ILE A 425 15.84 6.05 -23.92
C ILE A 425 16.07 5.50 -22.52
N GLN A 426 16.55 6.34 -21.61
CA GLN A 426 16.78 5.99 -20.21
C GLN A 426 15.79 6.71 -19.29
N THR A 427 15.46 6.03 -18.19
CA THR A 427 14.70 6.57 -17.07
C THR A 427 15.56 6.46 -15.81
N ALA A 428 15.43 7.40 -14.89
CA ALA A 428 16.16 7.42 -13.62
C ALA A 428 15.25 7.84 -12.47
N TYR A 429 15.53 7.33 -11.27
CA TYR A 429 14.75 7.61 -10.07
C TYR A 429 14.81 9.11 -9.77
N PRO A 430 13.71 9.78 -9.36
CA PRO A 430 13.65 11.23 -9.23
C PRO A 430 14.34 11.76 -7.97
N VAL A 431 15.64 11.50 -7.85
CA VAL A 431 16.56 12.05 -6.84
C VAL A 431 17.74 12.66 -7.57
N LYS A 432 17.99 13.94 -7.34
CA LYS A 432 19.12 14.62 -7.98
C LYS A 432 20.44 14.01 -7.49
N LYS A 433 21.35 13.71 -8.43
CA LYS A 433 22.64 13.06 -8.15
C LYS A 433 23.46 13.81 -7.08
N ASP A 434 23.44 15.14 -7.11
CA ASP A 434 24.13 16.01 -6.14
C ASP A 434 23.53 15.93 -4.73
N GLU A 435 22.27 15.50 -4.61
CA GLU A 435 21.53 15.35 -3.34
C GLU A 435 21.55 13.90 -2.84
N ALA A 436 22.14 12.96 -3.59
CA ALA A 436 22.00 11.53 -3.36
C ALA A 436 22.47 11.07 -1.97
N SER A 437 23.49 11.71 -1.37
CA SER A 437 24.03 11.39 -0.05
C SER A 437 23.28 12.04 1.11
N THR A 438 22.51 13.10 0.85
CA THR A 438 21.84 13.92 1.88
C THR A 438 20.32 13.80 1.87
N VAL A 439 19.74 13.20 0.82
CA VAL A 439 18.31 12.94 0.73
C VAL A 439 17.89 11.80 1.66
N MET A 440 16.72 11.96 2.28
CA MET A 440 16.10 10.92 3.12
C MET A 440 14.83 10.40 2.44
N ILE A 441 14.93 9.27 1.74
CA ILE A 441 13.78 8.62 1.09
C ILE A 441 13.28 7.46 1.96
N ASN A 442 12.16 7.67 2.63
CA ASN A 442 11.47 6.67 3.43
C ASN A 442 10.27 6.06 2.68
N SER A 443 9.59 5.07 3.26
CA SER A 443 8.45 4.40 2.61
C SER A 443 7.10 4.92 3.07
N LEU A 444 6.12 4.90 2.18
CA LEU A 444 4.71 5.03 2.51
C LEU A 444 3.86 3.94 1.86
N ILE A 445 2.66 3.72 2.39
CA ILE A 445 1.66 2.79 1.89
C ILE A 445 0.32 3.52 1.75
N ASN A 446 -0.27 3.40 0.57
CA ASN A 446 -1.55 3.99 0.20
C ASN A 446 -2.71 3.07 0.61
N ALA A 447 -3.89 3.65 0.78
CA ALA A 447 -5.10 2.92 1.15
C ALA A 447 -5.81 2.26 -0.06
N THR A 448 -5.30 2.48 -1.28
CA THR A 448 -5.87 1.99 -2.53
C THR A 448 -4.83 1.28 -3.39
N PRO A 449 -5.22 0.64 -4.50
CA PRO A 449 -4.29 0.05 -5.46
C PRO A 449 -3.55 1.05 -6.36
N LEU A 450 -3.71 2.36 -6.12
CA LEU A 450 -3.01 3.41 -6.85
C LEU A 450 -1.67 3.72 -6.17
N ASN A 451 -0.58 3.71 -6.93
CA ASN A 451 0.73 4.16 -6.51
C ASN A 451 0.83 5.70 -6.63
N SER A 452 0.33 6.29 -7.71
CA SER A 452 0.40 7.75 -7.96
C SER A 452 -0.97 8.43 -7.86
N TYR A 453 -1.07 9.43 -6.98
CA TYR A 453 -2.27 10.27 -6.79
C TYR A 453 -2.11 11.70 -7.33
N GLY A 454 -1.03 11.98 -8.06
CA GLY A 454 -0.81 13.30 -8.63
C GLY A 454 -1.97 13.69 -9.55
N ASP A 455 -2.55 14.87 -9.32
CA ASP A 455 -3.70 15.36 -10.08
C ASP A 455 -3.30 15.74 -11.53
N GLU A 456 -3.22 14.73 -12.39
CA GLU A 456 -2.90 14.84 -13.82
C GLU A 456 -3.59 13.77 -14.68
N GLY A 457 -3.72 14.03 -15.98
CA GLY A 457 -4.51 13.20 -16.90
C GLY A 457 -4.05 11.74 -17.00
N VAL A 458 -2.74 11.47 -16.95
CA VAL A 458 -2.21 10.10 -17.01
C VAL A 458 -2.69 9.25 -15.83
N GLY A 459 -2.81 9.83 -14.63
CA GLY A 459 -3.29 9.11 -13.45
C GLY A 459 -4.74 8.64 -13.60
N VAL A 460 -5.59 9.45 -14.22
CA VAL A 460 -6.98 9.08 -14.54
C VAL A 460 -7.03 7.93 -15.55
N PHE A 461 -6.23 8.01 -16.62
CA PHE A 461 -6.21 7.00 -17.67
C PHE A 461 -5.64 5.66 -17.20
N ASP A 462 -4.62 5.69 -16.34
CA ASP A 462 -4.04 4.51 -15.71
C ASP A 462 -5.06 3.84 -14.77
N ALA A 463 -5.76 4.62 -13.96
CA ALA A 463 -6.76 4.10 -13.02
C ALA A 463 -7.99 3.49 -13.71
N LEU A 464 -8.41 4.06 -14.85
CA LEU A 464 -9.62 3.64 -15.58
C LEU A 464 -9.34 2.70 -16.77
N GLY A 465 -8.08 2.44 -17.10
CA GLY A 465 -7.71 1.57 -18.23
C GLY A 465 -8.04 2.17 -19.60
N LEU A 466 -7.79 3.46 -19.78
CA LEU A 466 -8.14 4.22 -20.99
C LEU A 466 -6.96 4.46 -21.95
N ASN A 467 -5.78 3.92 -21.65
CA ASN A 467 -4.62 3.98 -22.54
C ASN A 467 -4.69 2.86 -23.58
N TYR A 468 -4.75 3.20 -24.87
CA TYR A 468 -4.78 2.27 -26.00
C TYR A 468 -3.70 2.61 -27.02
N ASN A 469 -3.18 1.60 -27.72
CA ASN A 469 -2.26 1.83 -28.84
C ASN A 469 -3.02 2.34 -30.09
N PHE A 470 -2.27 2.89 -31.05
CA PHE A 470 -2.81 3.35 -32.35
C PHE A 470 -2.49 2.37 -33.50
N LYS A 471 -2.24 1.09 -33.18
CA LYS A 471 -1.95 0.08 -34.20
C LYS A 471 -3.26 -0.46 -34.79
N SER A 472 -3.17 -1.19 -35.90
CA SER A 472 -4.34 -1.78 -36.57
C SER A 472 -5.17 -2.66 -35.63
N ASN A 473 -4.49 -3.43 -34.79
CA ASN A 473 -5.10 -4.17 -33.69
C ASN A 473 -4.92 -3.35 -32.41
N GLN A 474 -5.99 -2.68 -32.00
CA GLN A 474 -6.00 -1.92 -30.75
C GLN A 474 -5.84 -2.84 -29.55
N GLU A 475 -4.82 -2.59 -28.75
CA GLU A 475 -4.63 -3.21 -27.44
C GLU A 475 -4.57 -2.14 -26.36
N ARG A 476 -5.16 -2.46 -25.20
CA ARG A 476 -5.04 -1.63 -24.01
C ARG A 476 -3.62 -1.74 -23.45
N LEU A 477 -2.99 -0.60 -23.19
CA LEU A 477 -1.64 -0.52 -22.67
C LEU A 477 -1.67 -0.61 -21.14
N PRO A 478 -1.05 -1.65 -20.53
CA PRO A 478 -1.14 -1.88 -19.09
C PRO A 478 -0.16 -1.01 -18.30
N SER A 479 -0.60 -0.57 -17.11
CA SER A 479 0.31 -0.16 -16.02
C SER A 479 0.88 -1.41 -15.33
N ARG A 480 2.06 -1.28 -14.72
CA ARG A 480 2.67 -2.33 -13.88
C ARG A 480 2.75 -1.94 -12.40
N THR A 481 2.25 -0.76 -12.02
CA THR A 481 2.33 -0.23 -10.64
C THR A 481 0.97 0.12 -10.04
N ASP A 482 0.02 0.55 -10.88
CA ASP A 482 -1.30 1.04 -10.47
C ASP A 482 -2.38 0.03 -10.87
N GLN A 483 -3.36 -0.20 -9.98
CA GLN A 483 -4.47 -1.14 -10.19
C GLN A 483 -4.03 -2.60 -10.44
N ILE A 484 -2.94 -3.03 -9.80
CA ILE A 484 -2.41 -4.39 -9.98
C ILE A 484 -3.14 -5.39 -9.09
N PHE A 485 -3.87 -6.30 -9.72
CA PHE A 485 -4.49 -7.45 -9.08
C PHE A 485 -3.51 -8.62 -9.02
N VAL A 486 -3.42 -9.27 -7.86
CA VAL A 486 -2.50 -10.36 -7.56
C VAL A 486 -3.33 -11.56 -7.06
N TYR A 487 -2.99 -12.75 -7.53
CA TYR A 487 -3.64 -13.99 -7.13
C TYR A 487 -2.65 -15.15 -7.20
N GLY A 488 -2.91 -16.20 -6.42
CA GLY A 488 -2.04 -17.38 -6.42
C GLY A 488 -2.66 -18.57 -5.70
N ILE A 489 -2.09 -19.73 -6.01
CA ILE A 489 -2.30 -20.99 -5.29
C ILE A 489 -1.00 -21.31 -4.51
N VAL A 490 -1.14 -21.65 -3.24
CA VAL A 490 -0.02 -21.82 -2.30
C VAL A 490 -0.08 -23.23 -1.75
N SER A 491 1.01 -23.96 -1.92
CA SER A 491 1.18 -25.33 -1.48
C SER A 491 1.49 -25.42 0.03
N PRO A 492 1.30 -26.60 0.65
CA PRO A 492 1.68 -26.81 2.05
C PRO A 492 3.16 -26.55 2.34
N ASN A 493 4.07 -26.76 1.37
CA ASN A 493 5.50 -26.48 1.57
C ASN A 493 5.78 -24.98 1.58
N GLU A 494 5.14 -24.21 0.72
CA GLU A 494 5.25 -22.75 0.73
C GLU A 494 4.69 -22.15 2.03
N LEU A 495 3.59 -22.72 2.55
CA LEU A 495 3.07 -22.36 3.87
C LEU A 495 4.07 -22.67 5.00
N ARG A 496 4.79 -23.80 4.94
CA ARG A 496 5.87 -24.10 5.89
C ARG A 496 7.00 -23.09 5.81
N SER A 497 7.42 -22.69 4.60
CA SER A 497 8.43 -21.64 4.43
C SER A 497 7.97 -20.30 5.01
N ALA A 498 6.71 -19.94 4.81
CA ALA A 498 6.12 -18.74 5.42
C ALA A 498 6.15 -18.83 6.95
N LYS A 499 5.79 -19.98 7.53
CA LYS A 499 5.87 -20.23 8.98
C LYS A 499 7.30 -20.11 9.51
N SER A 500 8.28 -20.69 8.83
CA SER A 500 9.70 -20.52 9.18
C SER A 500 10.16 -19.06 9.13
N SER A 501 9.65 -18.26 8.19
CA SER A 501 9.93 -16.82 8.14
C SER A 501 9.30 -16.05 9.31
N ALA A 502 8.09 -16.42 9.76
CA ALA A 502 7.44 -15.81 10.93
C ALA A 502 8.17 -16.12 12.24
N ASP A 503 8.64 -17.35 12.38
CA ASP A 503 9.35 -17.82 13.58
C ASP A 503 10.84 -17.45 13.56
N SER A 504 11.34 -16.95 12.43
CA SER A 504 12.66 -16.34 12.35
C SER A 504 12.73 -15.19 13.35
N THR A 505 13.74 -15.24 14.21
CA THR A 505 13.89 -14.28 15.31
C THR A 505 14.50 -12.94 14.88
N GLY A 506 14.72 -12.74 13.57
CA GLY A 506 15.52 -11.63 13.07
C GLY A 506 16.99 -11.91 13.31
#